data_AF-A0A2V9XUJ6-F1
#
_entry.id   AF-A0A2V9XUJ6-F1
#
_cell.length_a   1.000
_cell.length_b   1.000
_cell.length_c   1.000
_cell.angle_alpha   90.00
_cell.angle_beta   90.00
_cell.angle_gamma   90.00
#
_symmetry.space_group_name_H-M   'P 1'
#
loop_
_entity.id
_entity.type
_entity.pdbx_description
1 polymer ?
#
loop_
_entity_poly.entity_id
_entity_poly.type
_entity_poly.pdbx_seq_one_letter_code
_entity_poly.pdbx_strand_id
1 'polypeptide(L)'
;MTTCYKFVGMASALLLLAFGFLYSTRSVSAAAEGKITGTIKLQGTPAHQRPIDMSKEPNCQKAHTAHPVTTETVVTGPNNTLQYVVVYISEGLPAAAASQVPSETPTWDQKGCQYIPHVMALDV
;
A
#
# COMPACT_ATOMS: atom_id res chain seq x y z
N MET A 1 11.69 1.11 -65.57
CA MET A 1 11.77 0.13 -64.47
C MET A 1 12.25 0.75 -63.14
N THR A 2 13.20 1.68 -63.15
CA THR A 2 13.80 2.27 -61.93
C THR A 2 12.84 3.12 -61.08
N THR A 3 11.89 3.82 -61.71
CA THR A 3 10.90 4.67 -61.02
C THR A 3 9.87 3.85 -60.24
N CYS A 4 9.49 2.67 -60.75
CA CYS A 4 8.49 1.80 -60.12
C CYS A 4 9.05 1.12 -58.85
N TYR A 5 10.33 0.72 -58.85
CA TYR A 5 11.01 0.16 -57.67
C TYR A 5 11.14 1.19 -56.53
N LYS A 6 11.38 2.47 -56.85
CA LYS A 6 11.43 3.55 -55.85
C LYS A 6 10.08 3.81 -55.20
N PHE A 7 9.00 3.78 -55.97
CA PHE A 7 7.63 3.94 -55.43
C PHE A 7 7.21 2.75 -54.56
N VAL A 8 7.51 1.52 -54.97
CA VAL A 8 7.22 0.31 -54.20
C VAL A 8 8.04 0.26 -52.90
N GLY A 9 9.32 0.62 -52.94
CA GLY A 9 10.17 0.69 -51.75
C GLY A 9 9.70 1.74 -50.74
N MET A 10 9.27 2.92 -51.22
CA MET A 10 8.77 3.98 -50.36
C MET A 10 7.40 3.64 -49.74
N ALA A 11 6.51 3.00 -50.51
CA ALA A 11 5.22 2.53 -50.01
C ALA A 11 5.38 1.44 -48.93
N SER A 12 6.30 0.48 -49.13
CA SER A 12 6.61 -0.55 -48.13
C SER A 12 7.25 0.02 -46.86
N ALA A 13 8.15 1.00 -46.99
CA ALA A 13 8.74 1.67 -45.83
C ALA A 13 7.70 2.46 -45.02
N LEU A 14 6.78 3.16 -45.69
CA LEU A 14 5.67 3.87 -45.05
C LEU A 14 4.68 2.91 -44.36
N LEU A 15 4.39 1.76 -44.97
CA LEU A 15 3.57 0.71 -44.35
C LEU A 15 4.24 0.15 -43.09
N LEU A 16 5.53 -0.20 -43.15
CA LEU A 16 6.28 -0.70 -42.00
C LEU A 16 6.37 0.33 -40.86
N LEU A 17 6.55 1.61 -41.18
CA LEU A 17 6.50 2.71 -40.21
C LEU A 17 5.11 2.87 -39.60
N ALA A 18 4.05 2.81 -40.39
CA ALA A 18 2.67 2.91 -39.91
C ALA A 18 2.28 1.74 -39.01
N PHE A 19 2.66 0.51 -39.37
CA PHE A 19 2.49 -0.67 -38.51
C PHE A 19 3.34 -0.57 -37.25
N GLY A 20 4.60 -0.13 -37.34
CA GLY A 20 5.46 0.10 -36.17
C GLY A 20 4.86 1.13 -35.20
N PHE A 21 4.21 2.17 -35.71
CA PHE A 21 3.54 3.18 -34.90
C PHE A 21 2.25 2.64 -34.23
N LEU A 22 1.50 1.79 -34.93
CA LEU A 22 0.31 1.11 -34.39
C LEU A 22 0.64 0.05 -33.33
N TYR A 23 1.80 -0.59 -33.42
CA TYR A 23 2.28 -1.53 -32.39
C TYR A 23 2.93 -0.82 -31.19
N SER A 24 3.56 0.34 -31.39
CA SER A 24 4.21 1.11 -30.31
C SER A 24 3.24 1.93 -29.45
N THR A 25 1.98 2.09 -29.87
CA THR A 25 0.97 2.92 -29.17
C THR A 25 0.00 2.12 -28.29
N ARG A 26 0.25 0.82 -28.03
CA ARG A 26 -0.56 0.03 -27.09
C ARG A 26 -0.29 0.31 -25.60
N SER A 27 0.09 1.53 -25.28
CA SER A 27 -0.07 2.05 -23.92
C SER A 27 -1.50 2.58 -23.79
N VAL A 28 -2.48 1.67 -23.70
CA VAL A 28 -3.81 2.04 -23.20
C VAL A 28 -3.63 2.32 -21.72
N SER A 29 -3.32 3.56 -21.38
CA SER A 29 -3.53 4.06 -20.04
C SER A 29 -5.03 4.33 -19.91
N ALA A 30 -5.79 3.31 -19.54
CA ALA A 30 -7.06 3.54 -18.88
C ALA A 30 -6.72 4.07 -17.48
N ALA A 31 -6.30 5.33 -17.40
CA ALA A 31 -6.11 6.04 -16.15
C ALA A 31 -7.48 6.40 -15.56
N ALA A 32 -8.26 5.38 -15.21
CA ALA A 32 -9.15 5.52 -14.08
C ALA A 32 -8.27 5.20 -12.87
N GLU A 33 -7.98 6.19 -12.04
CA GLU A 33 -7.31 5.98 -10.76
C GLU A 33 -8.08 4.89 -9.98
N GLY A 34 -7.49 3.71 -9.86
CA GLY A 34 -8.06 2.63 -9.08
C GLY A 34 -8.04 3.05 -7.62
N LYS A 35 -9.22 3.25 -7.01
CA LYS A 35 -9.34 3.63 -5.61
C LYS A 35 -9.87 2.45 -4.79
N ILE A 36 -9.09 2.02 -3.80
CA ILE A 36 -9.55 1.06 -2.79
C ILE A 36 -10.17 1.86 -1.64
N THR A 37 -11.45 1.61 -1.35
CA THR A 37 -12.13 2.16 -0.17
C THR A 37 -12.90 1.04 0.53
N GLY A 38 -13.02 1.14 1.86
CA GLY A 38 -13.77 0.15 2.60
C GLY A 38 -13.60 0.29 4.10
N THR A 39 -14.23 -0.62 4.83
CA THR A 39 -14.12 -0.74 6.28
C THR A 39 -13.86 -2.19 6.62
N ILE A 40 -12.76 -2.45 7.34
CA ILE A 40 -12.39 -3.80 7.76
C ILE A 40 -12.99 -4.04 9.14
N LYS A 41 -13.75 -5.13 9.26
CA LYS A 41 -14.46 -5.50 10.48
C LYS A 41 -14.06 -6.89 10.95
N LEU A 42 -14.05 -7.06 12.26
CA LEU A 42 -13.94 -8.37 12.88
C LEU A 42 -15.30 -9.11 12.81
N GLN A 43 -15.29 -10.31 12.26
CA GLN A 43 -16.38 -11.27 12.48
C GLN A 43 -16.19 -12.00 13.81
N GLY A 44 -17.19 -11.95 14.67
CA GLY A 44 -17.18 -12.58 16.00
C GLY A 44 -16.79 -11.64 17.12
N THR A 45 -16.40 -12.21 18.26
CA THR A 45 -16.01 -11.47 19.47
C THR A 45 -14.49 -11.29 19.49
N PRO A 46 -13.96 -10.07 19.75
CA PRO A 46 -12.53 -9.85 19.88
C PRO A 46 -11.95 -10.68 21.03
N ALA A 47 -10.72 -11.17 20.81
CA ALA A 47 -9.99 -11.88 21.85
C ALA A 47 -9.81 -10.97 23.09
N HIS A 48 -9.95 -11.55 24.28
CA HIS A 48 -9.77 -10.82 25.53
C HIS A 48 -8.35 -10.25 25.62
N GLN A 49 -8.24 -8.92 25.72
CA GLN A 49 -6.97 -8.21 25.83
C GLN A 49 -6.42 -8.31 27.25
N ARG A 50 -5.24 -8.91 27.40
CA ARG A 50 -4.61 -9.05 28.72
C ARG A 50 -3.80 -7.79 29.03
N PRO A 51 -3.81 -7.30 30.28
CA PRO A 51 -2.89 -6.25 30.71
C PRO A 51 -1.44 -6.68 30.53
N ILE A 52 -0.58 -5.73 30.16
CA ILE A 52 0.87 -5.92 30.14
C ILE A 52 1.40 -5.62 31.55
N ASP A 53 2.16 -6.56 32.13
CA ASP A 53 2.85 -6.31 33.38
C ASP A 53 4.04 -5.38 33.16
N MET A 54 3.89 -4.12 33.56
CA MET A 54 4.93 -3.10 33.51
C MET A 54 5.68 -2.93 34.84
N SER A 55 5.46 -3.80 35.83
CA SER A 55 6.05 -3.66 37.17
C SER A 55 7.58 -3.70 37.20
N LYS A 56 8.20 -4.26 36.15
CA LYS A 56 9.65 -4.27 35.98
C LYS A 56 10.22 -2.96 35.47
N GLU A 57 9.37 -2.05 34.99
CA GLU A 57 9.76 -0.70 34.59
C GLU A 57 8.97 0.38 35.34
N PRO A 58 9.48 0.88 36.49
CA PRO A 58 8.74 1.77 37.38
C PRO A 58 8.22 3.05 36.70
N ASN A 59 8.97 3.61 35.74
CA ASN A 59 8.54 4.82 35.02
C ASN A 59 7.34 4.52 34.11
N CYS A 60 7.33 3.37 33.46
CA CYS A 60 6.23 2.95 32.60
C CYS A 60 5.01 2.52 33.42
N GLN A 61 5.21 1.81 34.53
CA GLN A 61 4.14 1.50 35.47
C GLN A 61 3.46 2.79 35.98
N LYS A 62 4.24 3.81 36.37
CA LYS A 62 3.69 5.10 36.80
C LYS A 62 2.90 5.79 35.68
N ALA A 63 3.44 5.80 34.45
CA ALA A 63 2.78 6.41 33.30
C ALA A 63 1.41 5.79 32.98
N HIS A 64 1.21 4.51 33.29
CA HIS A 64 0.00 3.76 32.92
C HIS A 64 -0.90 3.38 34.11
N THR A 65 -0.76 4.08 35.24
CA THR A 65 -1.56 3.80 36.45
C THR A 65 -3.06 4.01 36.22
N ALA A 66 -3.44 5.05 35.46
CA ALA A 66 -4.83 5.37 35.16
C ALA A 66 -5.41 4.54 34.00
N HIS A 67 -4.56 4.15 33.05
CA HIS A 67 -4.96 3.42 31.85
C HIS A 67 -3.94 2.30 31.60
N PRO A 68 -4.18 1.09 32.15
CA PRO A 68 -3.29 -0.03 31.93
C PRO A 68 -3.17 -0.36 30.43
N VAL A 69 -1.94 -0.59 29.99
CA VAL A 69 -1.65 -1.06 28.63
C VAL A 69 -2.10 -2.50 28.49
N THR A 70 -2.63 -2.85 27.32
CA THR A 70 -3.03 -4.23 27.01
C THR A 70 -2.24 -4.78 25.83
N THR A 71 -2.35 -6.08 25.58
CA THR A 71 -1.62 -6.79 24.51
C THR A 71 -1.96 -6.36 23.09
N GLU A 72 -3.00 -5.54 22.88
CA GLU A 72 -3.45 -5.03 21.58
C GLU A 72 -3.57 -6.09 20.46
N THR A 73 -3.83 -7.35 20.82
CA THR A 73 -3.88 -8.49 19.90
C THR A 73 -4.99 -8.34 18.86
N VAL A 74 -6.15 -7.80 19.26
CA VAL A 74 -7.26 -7.44 18.37
C VAL A 74 -7.91 -6.18 18.94
N VAL A 75 -7.60 -5.03 18.32
CA VAL A 75 -8.14 -3.73 18.75
C VAL A 75 -9.34 -3.37 17.88
N THR A 76 -10.54 -3.45 18.48
CA THR A 76 -11.80 -3.13 17.80
C THR A 76 -12.33 -1.75 18.17
N GLY A 77 -12.91 -1.05 17.20
CA GLY A 77 -13.68 0.18 17.38
C GLY A 77 -15.20 -0.03 17.28
N PRO A 78 -15.97 1.07 17.14
CA PRO A 78 -17.42 1.01 16.94
C PRO A 78 -17.81 0.09 15.78
N ASN A 79 -18.89 -0.69 15.92
CA ASN A 79 -19.35 -1.63 14.89
C ASN A 79 -18.30 -2.69 14.47
N ASN A 80 -17.46 -3.14 15.41
CA ASN A 80 -16.40 -4.14 15.22
C ASN A 80 -15.36 -3.76 14.15
N THR A 81 -15.12 -2.47 13.90
CA THR A 81 -14.02 -2.05 13.02
C THR A 81 -12.67 -2.41 13.62
N LEU A 82 -11.63 -2.62 12.81
CA LEU A 82 -10.27 -2.88 13.30
C LEU A 82 -9.38 -1.63 13.15
N GLN A 83 -8.62 -1.30 14.19
CA GLN A 83 -7.76 -0.10 14.21
C GLN A 83 -6.42 -0.30 13.49
N TYR A 84 -5.73 -1.42 13.76
CA TYR A 84 -4.40 -1.70 13.22
C TYR A 84 -4.48 -2.72 12.09
N VAL A 85 -4.74 -2.26 10.86
CA VAL A 85 -4.84 -3.13 9.68
C VAL A 85 -3.89 -2.66 8.59
N VAL A 86 -3.12 -3.61 8.04
CA VAL A 86 -2.27 -3.40 6.87
C VAL A 86 -2.93 -4.03 5.65
N VAL A 87 -3.06 -3.26 4.58
CA VAL A 87 -3.57 -3.73 3.29
C VAL A 87 -2.41 -3.70 2.30
N TYR A 88 -2.21 -4.79 1.58
CA TYR A 88 -1.13 -4.97 0.62
C TYR A 88 -1.70 -5.39 -0.74
N ILE A 89 -1.23 -4.77 -1.82
CA ILE A 89 -1.57 -5.14 -3.19
C ILE A 89 -0.50 -6.10 -3.69
N SER A 90 -0.85 -7.38 -3.81
CA SER A 90 0.11 -8.43 -4.19
C SER A 90 0.37 -8.53 -5.70
N GLU A 91 -0.58 -8.10 -6.52
CA GLU A 91 -0.49 -8.21 -7.98
C GLU A 91 -1.34 -7.14 -8.68
N GLY A 92 -1.14 -6.99 -9.99
CA GLY A 92 -1.94 -6.09 -10.84
C GLY A 92 -1.53 -4.62 -10.81
N LEU A 93 -0.59 -4.23 -9.94
CA LEU A 93 -0.03 -2.88 -9.92
C LEU A 93 1.04 -2.73 -11.02
N PRO A 94 0.96 -1.73 -11.90
CA PRO A 94 2.01 -1.47 -12.90
C PRO A 94 3.37 -1.21 -12.23
N ALA A 95 4.46 -1.70 -12.83
CA ALA A 95 5.81 -1.58 -12.25
C ALA A 95 6.20 -0.15 -11.89
N ALA A 96 5.83 0.83 -12.74
CA ALA A 96 6.11 2.24 -12.49
C ALA A 96 5.39 2.78 -11.23
N ALA A 97 4.22 2.25 -10.88
CA ALA A 97 3.51 2.61 -9.66
C ALA A 97 4.06 1.85 -8.44
N ALA A 98 4.42 0.58 -8.61
CA ALA A 98 5.01 -0.24 -7.55
C ALA A 98 6.39 0.24 -7.08
N SER A 99 7.10 1.04 -7.88
CA SER A 99 8.41 1.61 -7.53
C SER A 99 8.33 3.05 -6.98
N GLN A 100 7.12 3.56 -6.72
CA GLN A 100 6.96 4.90 -6.15
C GLN A 100 7.22 4.86 -4.64
N VAL A 101 8.31 5.49 -4.22
CA VAL A 101 8.61 5.66 -2.79
C VAL A 101 7.71 6.75 -2.20
N PRO A 102 7.01 6.51 -1.09
CA PRO A 102 6.26 7.54 -0.39
C PRO A 102 7.15 8.74 -0.03
N SER A 103 6.67 9.96 -0.29
CA SER A 103 7.40 11.19 0.05
C SER A 103 7.29 11.57 1.54
N GLU A 104 6.41 10.90 2.28
CA GLU A 104 6.16 11.16 3.69
C GLU A 104 7.13 10.36 4.55
N THR A 105 7.80 11.03 5.49
CA THR A 105 8.62 10.36 6.49
C THR A 105 7.72 9.83 7.61
N PRO A 106 7.61 8.50 7.80
CA PRO A 106 6.80 7.96 8.87
C PRO A 106 7.41 8.29 10.24
N THR A 107 6.57 8.63 11.22
CA THR A 107 6.99 8.86 12.61
C THR A 107 6.64 7.64 13.45
N TRP A 108 7.65 7.00 14.03
CA TRP A 108 7.50 5.89 14.97
C TRP A 108 8.15 6.27 16.29
N ASP A 109 7.31 6.55 17.28
CA ASP A 109 7.73 7.09 18.57
C ASP A 109 7.61 6.02 19.65
N GLN A 110 8.35 6.17 20.75
CA GLN A 110 8.23 5.31 21.91
C GLN A 110 7.90 6.16 23.14
N LYS A 111 6.69 6.00 23.67
CA LYS A 111 6.22 6.74 24.86
C LYS A 111 5.62 5.78 25.87
N GLY A 112 6.07 5.90 27.12
CA GLY A 112 5.58 5.05 28.21
C GLY A 112 5.73 3.55 27.91
N CYS A 113 6.87 3.12 27.38
CA CYS A 113 7.09 1.73 26.97
C CYS A 113 6.13 1.19 25.89
N GLN A 114 5.45 2.05 25.13
CA GLN A 114 4.69 1.66 23.95
C GLN A 114 5.29 2.29 22.69
N TYR A 115 5.29 1.54 21.60
CA TYR A 115 5.55 2.08 20.28
C TYR A 115 4.26 2.65 19.67
N ILE A 116 4.34 3.85 19.13
CA ILE A 116 3.20 4.58 18.58
C ILE A 116 3.54 5.01 17.14
N PRO A 117 2.79 4.53 16.13
CA PRO A 117 1.71 3.54 16.24
C PRO A 117 2.22 2.14 16.64
N HIS A 118 1.32 1.29 17.14
CA HIS A 118 1.62 -0.11 17.45
C HIS A 118 2.03 -0.90 16.20
N VAL A 119 1.35 -0.63 15.07
CA VAL A 119 1.64 -1.21 13.75
C VAL A 119 1.99 -0.09 12.78
N MET A 120 3.09 -0.26 12.06
CA MET A 120 3.50 0.60 10.96
C MET A 120 3.83 -0.26 9.74
N ALA A 121 3.18 0.04 8.62
CA ALA A 121 3.54 -0.54 7.33
C ALA A 121 4.62 0.33 6.68
N LEU A 122 5.63 -0.32 6.12
CA LEU A 122 6.73 0.33 5.40
C LEU A 122 6.87 -0.33 4.03
N ASP A 123 7.24 0.48 3.04
CA ASP A 123 7.70 0.03 1.74
C ASP A 123 9.25 0.06 1.75
N VAL A 124 9.91 -1.02 1.32
CA VAL A 124 11.36 -1.24 1.50
C VAL A 124 12.11 -1.43 0.20
#